data_AF-Q1CYW6-F1
#
_entry.id   AF-Q1CYW6-F1
#
_cell.length_a   1.000
_cell.length_b   1.000
_cell.length_c   1.000
_cell.angle_alpha   90.00
_cell.angle_beta   90.00
_cell.angle_gamma   90.00
#
_symmetry.space_group_name_H-M   'P 1'
#
loop_
_entity.id
_entity.type
_entity.pdbx_description
1 polymer ?
#
loop_
_entity_poly.entity_id
_entity_poly.type
_entity_poly.pdbx_seq_one_letter_code
_entity_poly.pdbx_strand_id
1 'polypeptide(L)'
;MRALIAVLLTLPLLFGPSEAGAEALQPLLARHLAWRGGDAFTQLESIHATGKSVTGGLQGPMEYWSHRDGRARRDVDYGVMRQSMTITPDGGWKLNASGQVEDASPTDARDVRHQVALDFGAALRGSAGATLALQPDAERDGRAWKVVRVTFGDEDLYDLFLNEADGALHGLRIREDNVTRFVRLGDWRQVQGVRIPFLEEVLTDNPDSDSRTVVEALELNVPIPSAVFERPQDVRKAIFAKGHHSTGFIPFEFFDENRVYIPARVNGQATQVLLDSGAEMTVVDTAYARELGLKTQGQLAAVGSGGHAQAQLAGGVDITLGNLRLTGLTVAVINLSEVARLIGHPLPVVLGKESFNQLVVDVDFPNRRVAFHDASRFKAPPRAVRLPLVESAGGQRAVQISIEGRPPIPVLFDVGNGGALSLFPAYWQQAGLLTERRSSRTLSGAVGGLRERDVATLKDIQLAGITLKDVPTVFDDAGKSISASDRLLGNLGLAVLGRFRMITDYATDTLMLVPDARALRQPFRKDRSGLIALPAEGRLVVKLVAPGSPAAGSGWKEGDEIIAIDGKPIGPDYAGTELARWRYRAAGQTVMLTLKDGSKRRLTLRDYY
;
A
#
# COMPACT_ATOMS: atom_id res chain seq x y z
N MET A 1 49.61 36.90 -4.00
CA MET A 1 50.35 35.63 -3.89
C MET A 1 49.34 34.50 -4.01
N ARG A 2 49.54 33.61 -4.98
CA ARG A 2 48.59 32.56 -5.40
C ARG A 2 48.42 31.49 -4.30
N ALA A 3 47.20 31.05 -4.05
CA ALA A 3 46.92 29.74 -3.47
C ALA A 3 45.64 29.18 -4.09
N LEU A 4 45.82 28.30 -5.08
CA LEU A 4 44.81 27.36 -5.56
C LEU A 4 44.54 26.36 -4.42
N ILE A 5 43.28 26.12 -4.06
CA ILE A 5 42.85 24.92 -3.35
C ILE A 5 41.92 24.17 -4.29
N ALA A 6 42.40 22.99 -4.73
CA ALA A 6 41.67 22.06 -5.55
C ALA A 6 40.59 21.36 -4.70
N VAL A 7 39.35 21.40 -5.16
CA VAL A 7 38.25 20.60 -4.63
C VAL A 7 38.38 19.19 -5.22
N LEU A 8 38.76 18.22 -4.38
CA LEU A 8 38.75 16.80 -4.72
C LEU A 8 37.29 16.31 -4.73
N LEU A 9 36.76 16.06 -5.92
CA LEU A 9 35.57 15.26 -6.16
C LEU A 9 35.86 13.81 -5.77
N THR A 10 35.32 13.35 -4.64
CA THR A 10 35.25 11.93 -4.31
C THR A 10 34.13 11.29 -5.15
N LEU A 11 34.50 10.65 -6.27
CA LEU A 11 33.64 9.66 -6.92
C LEU A 11 33.43 8.47 -5.96
N PRO A 12 32.20 7.93 -5.83
CA PRO A 12 32.03 6.63 -5.22
C PRO A 12 32.64 5.58 -6.15
N LEU A 13 33.75 4.97 -5.71
CA LEU A 13 34.28 3.75 -6.31
C LEU A 13 33.22 2.66 -6.14
N LEU A 14 32.55 2.31 -7.24
CA LEU A 14 31.82 1.06 -7.37
C LEU A 14 32.84 -0.06 -7.23
N PHE A 15 32.94 -0.64 -6.02
CA PHE A 15 33.71 -1.85 -5.80
C PHE A 15 33.02 -2.98 -6.56
N GLY A 16 33.59 -3.37 -7.70
CA GLY A 16 33.33 -4.69 -8.27
C GLY A 16 33.70 -5.78 -7.25
N PRO A 17 33.10 -6.98 -7.34
CA PRO A 17 33.47 -8.08 -6.45
C PRO A 17 34.98 -8.31 -6.50
N SER A 18 35.63 -8.41 -5.34
CA SER A 18 37.06 -8.73 -5.28
C SER A 18 37.29 -10.12 -5.88
N GLU A 19 38.42 -10.32 -6.57
CA GLU A 19 38.77 -11.63 -7.17
C GLU A 19 38.73 -12.77 -6.13
N ALA A 20 39.13 -12.49 -4.89
CA ALA A 20 39.06 -13.45 -3.77
C ALA A 20 37.62 -13.90 -3.42
N GLY A 21 36.62 -13.01 -3.58
CA GLY A 21 35.22 -13.36 -3.37
C GLY A 21 34.65 -14.23 -4.48
N ALA A 22 35.12 -14.03 -5.71
CA ALA A 22 34.74 -14.86 -6.86
C ALA A 22 35.32 -16.29 -6.78
N GLU A 23 36.57 -16.42 -6.31
CA GLU A 23 37.23 -17.72 -6.12
C GLU A 23 36.54 -18.58 -5.04
N ALA A 24 36.03 -17.98 -3.96
CA ALA A 24 35.33 -18.70 -2.89
C ALA A 24 33.88 -19.08 -3.23
N LEU A 25 33.22 -18.33 -4.12
CA LEU A 25 31.82 -18.52 -4.49
C LEU A 25 31.59 -19.78 -5.33
N GLN A 26 32.46 -20.02 -6.33
CA GLN A 26 32.27 -21.13 -7.27
C GLN A 26 32.26 -22.51 -6.60
N PRO A 27 33.20 -22.86 -5.70
CA PRO A 27 33.17 -24.14 -4.99
C PRO A 27 31.92 -24.30 -4.11
N LEU A 28 31.44 -23.22 -3.49
CA LEU A 28 30.23 -23.26 -2.66
C LEU A 28 28.98 -23.51 -3.50
N LEU A 29 28.84 -22.83 -4.65
CA LEU A 29 27.75 -23.06 -5.59
C LEU A 29 27.79 -24.47 -6.19
N ALA A 30 28.98 -24.98 -6.52
CA ALA A 30 29.13 -26.35 -7.00
C ALA A 30 28.67 -27.38 -5.96
N ARG A 31 29.02 -27.20 -4.67
CA ARG A 31 28.52 -28.04 -3.58
C ARG A 31 27.00 -27.93 -3.45
N HIS A 32 26.45 -26.73 -3.51
CA HIS A 32 25.00 -26.53 -3.44
C HIS A 32 24.24 -27.19 -4.60
N LEU A 33 24.72 -27.05 -5.84
CA LEU A 33 24.13 -27.71 -7.00
C LEU A 33 24.20 -29.24 -6.89
N ALA A 34 25.34 -29.78 -6.47
CA ALA A 34 25.47 -31.21 -6.19
C ALA A 34 24.50 -31.67 -5.09
N TRP A 35 24.37 -30.88 -4.02
CA TRP A 35 23.42 -31.14 -2.94
C TRP A 35 21.95 -31.07 -3.39
N ARG A 36 21.61 -30.22 -4.36
CA ARG A 36 20.25 -30.17 -4.93
C ARG A 36 19.91 -31.37 -5.81
N GLY A 37 20.89 -32.14 -6.26
CA GLY A 37 20.69 -33.28 -7.18
C GLY A 37 21.55 -33.25 -8.45
N GLY A 38 22.46 -32.27 -8.59
CA GLY A 38 23.34 -32.16 -9.75
C GLY A 38 22.55 -32.05 -11.05
N ASP A 39 22.85 -32.92 -12.01
CA ASP A 39 22.22 -32.93 -13.34
C ASP A 39 20.69 -33.11 -13.28
N ALA A 40 20.19 -33.93 -12.35
CA ALA A 40 18.75 -34.11 -12.19
C ALA A 40 18.06 -32.77 -11.84
N PHE A 41 18.72 -31.93 -11.04
CA PHE A 41 18.20 -30.61 -10.70
C PHE A 41 18.33 -29.62 -11.86
N THR A 42 19.46 -29.63 -12.59
CA THR A 42 19.67 -28.67 -13.70
C THR A 42 18.80 -28.97 -14.91
N GLN A 43 18.32 -30.21 -15.05
CA GLN A 43 17.39 -30.67 -16.08
C GLN A 43 15.92 -30.61 -15.64
N LEU A 44 15.62 -30.16 -14.42
CA LEU A 44 14.25 -30.05 -13.93
C LEU A 44 13.41 -29.14 -14.85
N GLU A 45 12.25 -29.61 -15.29
CA GLU A 45 11.36 -28.91 -16.22
C GLU A 45 10.09 -28.38 -15.57
N SER A 46 9.48 -29.18 -14.69
CA SER A 46 8.24 -28.81 -14.01
C SER A 46 8.17 -29.31 -12.57
N ILE A 47 7.39 -28.60 -11.76
CA ILE A 47 7.03 -28.94 -10.40
C ILE A 47 5.51 -28.87 -10.30
N HIS A 48 4.89 -29.94 -9.78
CA HIS A 48 3.53 -29.93 -9.27
C HIS A 48 3.56 -30.32 -7.79
N ALA A 49 2.92 -29.54 -6.95
CA ALA A 49 2.83 -29.80 -5.52
C ALA A 49 1.42 -29.54 -5.02
N THR A 50 0.96 -30.40 -4.11
CA THR A 50 -0.27 -30.21 -3.35
C THR A 50 0.02 -30.36 -1.87
N GLY A 51 -0.70 -29.62 -1.03
CA GLY A 51 -0.56 -29.75 0.41
C GLY A 51 -1.48 -28.82 1.16
N LYS A 52 -0.98 -28.25 2.26
CA LYS A 52 -1.72 -27.32 3.11
C LYS A 52 -0.90 -26.08 3.42
N SER A 53 -1.60 -24.95 3.50
CA SER A 53 -1.05 -23.66 3.93
C SER A 53 -1.79 -23.19 5.18
N VAL A 54 -1.06 -22.57 6.10
CA VAL A 54 -1.56 -21.94 7.31
C VAL A 54 -1.01 -20.51 7.39
N THR A 55 -1.86 -19.52 7.63
CA THR A 55 -1.46 -18.13 7.87
C THR A 55 -2.51 -17.42 8.71
N GLY A 56 -2.08 -16.62 9.70
CA GLY A 56 -3.00 -15.84 10.53
C GLY A 56 -4.21 -16.63 11.07
N GLY A 57 -4.00 -17.86 11.54
CA GLY A 57 -5.09 -18.73 12.03
C GLY A 57 -6.04 -19.29 10.96
N LEU A 58 -5.87 -18.94 9.69
CA LEU A 58 -6.52 -19.55 8.54
C LEU A 58 -5.71 -20.75 8.06
N GLN A 59 -6.40 -21.78 7.56
CA GLN A 59 -5.75 -22.93 6.95
C GLN A 59 -6.56 -23.45 5.78
N GLY A 60 -5.87 -24.01 4.79
CA GLY A 60 -6.49 -24.41 3.53
C GLY A 60 -5.64 -25.36 2.71
N PRO A 61 -6.23 -26.12 1.77
CA PRO A 61 -5.46 -26.81 0.76
C PRO A 61 -4.69 -25.81 -0.11
N MET A 62 -3.50 -26.21 -0.52
CA MET A 62 -2.69 -25.48 -1.50
C MET A 62 -2.38 -26.37 -2.70
N GLU A 63 -2.24 -25.73 -3.86
CA GLU A 63 -1.74 -26.34 -5.08
C GLU A 63 -0.78 -25.38 -5.77
N TYR A 64 0.35 -25.89 -6.25
CA TYR A 64 1.38 -25.14 -6.94
C TYR A 64 1.82 -25.87 -8.19
N TRP A 65 1.84 -25.13 -9.29
CA TRP A 65 2.36 -25.55 -10.59
C TRP A 65 3.46 -24.58 -11.00
N SER A 66 4.58 -25.09 -11.48
CA SER A 66 5.66 -24.26 -11.99
C SER A 66 6.40 -24.97 -13.11
N HIS A 67 6.84 -24.21 -14.11
CA HIS A 67 7.60 -24.71 -15.23
C HIS A 67 8.78 -23.78 -15.52
N ARG A 68 9.90 -24.37 -15.96
CA ARG A 68 11.16 -23.66 -16.21
C ARG A 68 11.10 -22.56 -17.27
N ASP A 69 10.01 -22.51 -18.04
CA ASP A 69 9.75 -21.48 -19.07
C ASP A 69 9.12 -20.20 -18.49
N GLY A 70 8.88 -20.13 -17.19
CA GLY A 70 8.29 -18.98 -16.52
C GLY A 70 6.80 -19.08 -16.25
N ARG A 71 6.14 -20.19 -16.63
CA ARG A 71 4.75 -20.45 -16.22
C ARG A 71 4.69 -20.90 -14.77
N ALA A 72 3.86 -20.25 -13.97
CA ALA A 72 3.61 -20.64 -12.59
C ALA A 72 2.18 -20.31 -12.19
N ARG A 73 1.59 -21.17 -11.34
CA ARG A 73 0.28 -20.97 -10.74
C ARG A 73 0.32 -21.42 -9.29
N ARG A 74 -0.25 -20.62 -8.38
CA ARG A 74 -0.43 -20.97 -6.97
C ARG A 74 -1.87 -20.73 -6.55
N ASP A 75 -2.49 -21.74 -5.98
CA ASP A 75 -3.82 -21.70 -5.39
C ASP A 75 -3.74 -22.00 -3.89
N VAL A 76 -4.47 -21.23 -3.09
CA VAL A 76 -4.73 -21.55 -1.68
C VAL A 76 -6.18 -21.19 -1.34
N ASP A 77 -6.91 -22.13 -0.74
CA ASP A 77 -8.31 -21.94 -0.35
C ASP A 77 -8.47 -21.92 1.18
N TYR A 78 -8.55 -20.73 1.78
CA TYR A 78 -8.75 -20.56 3.22
C TYR A 78 -10.23 -20.59 3.65
N GLY A 79 -11.14 -20.97 2.75
CA GLY A 79 -12.58 -20.98 2.98
C GLY A 79 -13.23 -19.60 2.89
N VAL A 80 -12.87 -18.67 3.79
CA VAL A 80 -13.39 -17.29 3.77
C VAL A 80 -12.79 -16.45 2.63
N MET A 81 -11.61 -16.83 2.16
CA MET A 81 -10.88 -16.19 1.08
C MET A 81 -10.15 -17.26 0.26
N ARG A 82 -10.18 -17.11 -1.06
CA ARG A 82 -9.35 -17.89 -1.98
C ARG A 82 -8.29 -16.99 -2.59
N GLN A 83 -7.04 -17.42 -2.51
CA GLN A 83 -5.92 -16.80 -3.23
C GLN A 83 -5.61 -17.67 -4.44
N SER A 84 -5.53 -17.05 -5.61
CA SER A 84 -5.08 -17.71 -6.82
C SER A 84 -4.37 -16.71 -7.71
N MET A 85 -3.22 -17.12 -8.24
CA MET A 85 -2.45 -16.30 -9.16
C MET A 85 -1.77 -17.20 -10.18
N THR A 86 -1.78 -16.75 -11.43
CA THR A 86 -1.08 -17.36 -12.55
C THR A 86 -0.22 -16.32 -13.23
N ILE A 87 1.02 -16.66 -13.51
CA ILE A 87 1.94 -15.91 -14.36
C ILE A 87 2.38 -16.83 -15.50
N THR A 88 2.43 -16.28 -16.71
CA THR A 88 3.00 -16.89 -17.90
C THR A 88 3.86 -15.86 -18.64
N PRO A 89 4.68 -16.26 -19.61
CA PRO A 89 5.42 -15.32 -20.46
C PRO A 89 4.53 -14.28 -21.17
N ASP A 90 3.28 -14.63 -21.46
CA ASP A 90 2.33 -13.78 -22.20
C ASP A 90 1.46 -12.89 -21.30
N GLY A 91 1.61 -13.00 -19.98
CA GLY A 91 0.81 -12.27 -18.99
C GLY A 91 0.28 -13.18 -17.88
N GLY A 92 -0.57 -12.63 -17.02
CA GLY A 92 -1.06 -13.35 -15.86
C GLY A 92 -2.37 -12.80 -15.31
N TRP A 93 -2.93 -13.51 -14.35
CA TRP A 93 -4.16 -13.12 -13.65
C TRP A 93 -4.05 -13.49 -12.18
N LYS A 94 -4.83 -12.79 -11.35
CA LYS A 94 -4.96 -13.10 -9.92
C LYS A 94 -6.36 -12.85 -9.40
N LEU A 95 -6.66 -13.38 -8.22
CA LEU A 95 -7.90 -13.11 -7.50
C LEU A 95 -7.66 -12.11 -6.38
N ASN A 96 -8.57 -11.15 -6.24
CA ASN A 96 -8.68 -10.41 -4.99
C ASN A 96 -9.42 -11.22 -3.92
N ALA A 97 -9.49 -10.68 -2.69
CA ALA A 97 -10.07 -11.38 -1.55
C ALA A 97 -11.55 -11.78 -1.73
N SER A 98 -12.30 -11.03 -2.55
CA SER A 98 -13.70 -11.34 -2.88
C SER A 98 -13.83 -12.30 -4.08
N GLY A 99 -12.74 -12.69 -4.72
CA GLY A 99 -12.71 -13.60 -5.86
C GLY A 99 -12.97 -12.93 -7.23
N GLN A 100 -12.86 -11.61 -7.33
CA GLN A 100 -12.84 -10.93 -8.63
C GLN A 100 -11.49 -11.19 -9.30
N VAL A 101 -11.52 -11.45 -10.60
CA VAL A 101 -10.31 -11.70 -11.40
C VAL A 101 -9.72 -10.37 -11.84
N GLU A 102 -8.42 -10.23 -11.67
CA GLU A 102 -7.61 -9.09 -12.06
C GLU A 102 -6.46 -9.57 -12.95
N ASP A 103 -5.90 -8.66 -13.74
CA ASP A 103 -4.63 -8.92 -14.40
C ASP A 103 -3.51 -8.92 -13.36
N ALA A 104 -2.54 -9.82 -13.52
CA ALA A 104 -1.36 -9.80 -12.69
C ALA A 104 -0.46 -8.63 -13.12
N SER A 105 0.06 -7.89 -12.14
CA SER A 105 0.88 -6.71 -12.40
C SER A 105 2.26 -7.07 -12.97
N PRO A 106 2.97 -6.12 -13.59
CA PRO A 106 4.38 -6.30 -13.95
C PRO A 106 5.26 -6.66 -12.75
N THR A 107 4.90 -6.17 -11.57
CA THR A 107 5.53 -6.49 -10.28
C THR A 107 5.30 -7.96 -9.91
N ASP A 108 4.06 -8.46 -9.96
CA ASP A 108 3.75 -9.88 -9.71
C ASP A 108 4.52 -10.79 -10.68
N ALA A 109 4.54 -10.42 -11.96
CA ALA A 109 5.26 -11.18 -12.98
C ALA A 109 6.77 -11.17 -12.75
N ARG A 110 7.34 -10.05 -12.26
CA ARG A 110 8.76 -9.97 -11.91
C ARG A 110 9.09 -10.88 -10.73
N ASP A 111 8.37 -10.74 -9.63
CA ASP A 111 8.62 -11.47 -8.39
C ASP A 111 8.51 -13.00 -8.65
N VAL A 112 7.53 -13.44 -9.45
CA VAL A 112 7.41 -14.85 -9.88
C VAL A 112 8.54 -15.29 -10.81
N ARG A 113 8.99 -14.45 -11.76
CA ARG A 113 10.14 -14.81 -12.63
C ARG A 113 11.41 -15.03 -11.82
N HIS A 114 11.67 -14.21 -10.81
CA HIS A 114 12.81 -14.38 -9.91
C HIS A 114 12.71 -15.70 -9.14
N GLN A 115 11.53 -16.00 -8.59
CA GLN A 115 11.28 -17.26 -7.90
C GLN A 115 11.49 -18.47 -8.82
N VAL A 116 10.95 -18.46 -10.05
CA VAL A 116 11.17 -19.53 -11.03
C VAL A 116 12.66 -19.68 -11.36
N ALA A 117 13.39 -18.58 -11.52
CA ALA A 117 14.82 -18.63 -11.80
C ALA A 117 15.63 -19.28 -10.66
N LEU A 118 15.21 -19.09 -9.40
CA LEU A 118 15.77 -19.75 -8.22
C LEU A 118 15.36 -21.22 -8.16
N ASP A 119 14.07 -21.52 -8.32
CA ASP A 119 13.46 -22.85 -8.22
C ASP A 119 14.06 -23.85 -9.21
N PHE A 120 14.41 -23.42 -10.42
CA PHE A 120 15.01 -24.25 -11.48
C PHE A 120 16.53 -24.03 -11.64
N GLY A 121 17.14 -23.30 -10.70
CA GLY A 121 18.58 -23.08 -10.63
C GLY A 121 19.19 -22.28 -11.77
N ALA A 122 18.36 -21.62 -12.61
CA ALA A 122 18.86 -20.73 -13.67
C ALA A 122 19.65 -19.57 -13.06
N ALA A 123 19.14 -18.98 -11.97
CA ALA A 123 19.81 -17.92 -11.24
C ALA A 123 21.15 -18.39 -10.66
N LEU A 124 21.20 -19.62 -10.12
CA LEU A 124 22.42 -20.21 -9.53
C LEU A 124 23.53 -20.46 -10.55
N ARG A 125 23.19 -20.51 -11.84
CA ARG A 125 24.12 -20.68 -12.97
C ARG A 125 24.46 -19.35 -13.67
N GLY A 126 24.12 -18.21 -13.06
CA GLY A 126 24.32 -16.88 -13.66
C GLY A 126 23.50 -16.63 -14.92
N SER A 127 22.37 -17.34 -15.07
CA SER A 127 21.42 -17.16 -16.18
C SER A 127 20.20 -16.35 -15.72
N ALA A 128 19.26 -16.08 -16.64
CA ALA A 128 18.03 -15.32 -16.36
C ALA A 128 18.26 -13.90 -15.79
N GLY A 129 19.40 -13.27 -16.15
CA GLY A 129 19.76 -11.94 -15.67
C GLY A 129 20.31 -11.90 -14.23
N ALA A 130 20.50 -13.06 -13.60
CA ALA A 130 20.96 -13.14 -12.22
C ALA A 130 22.47 -12.86 -12.10
N THR A 131 22.83 -12.05 -11.10
CA THR A 131 24.21 -11.87 -10.63
C THR A 131 24.34 -12.43 -9.22
N LEU A 132 25.43 -13.14 -8.94
CA LEU A 132 25.70 -13.74 -7.64
C LEU A 132 26.93 -13.13 -6.98
N ALA A 133 26.84 -12.86 -5.69
CA ALA A 133 27.95 -12.36 -4.90
C ALA A 133 27.95 -12.97 -3.49
N LEU A 134 29.12 -13.38 -3.02
CA LEU A 134 29.30 -13.76 -1.63
C LEU A 134 29.15 -12.53 -0.72
N GLN A 135 28.42 -12.67 0.36
CA GLN A 135 28.23 -11.67 1.41
C GLN A 135 28.96 -12.10 2.69
N PRO A 136 29.11 -11.21 3.68
CA PRO A 136 29.55 -11.63 5.00
C PRO A 136 28.68 -12.77 5.54
N ASP A 137 29.34 -13.73 6.19
CA ASP A 137 28.67 -14.83 6.87
C ASP A 137 27.64 -14.29 7.87
N ALA A 138 26.53 -15.00 8.04
CA ALA A 138 25.46 -14.61 8.94
C ALA A 138 25.11 -15.73 9.91
N GLU A 139 24.84 -15.36 11.16
CA GLU A 139 24.32 -16.29 12.17
C GLU A 139 22.79 -16.35 12.09
N ARG A 140 22.24 -17.57 12.06
CA ARG A 140 20.80 -17.81 12.16
C ARG A 140 20.53 -19.19 12.74
N ASP A 141 19.50 -19.27 13.58
CA ASP A 141 19.10 -20.50 14.29
C ASP A 141 20.28 -21.17 15.04
N GLY A 142 21.16 -20.33 15.63
CA GLY A 142 22.34 -20.75 16.40
C GLY A 142 23.46 -21.37 15.56
N ARG A 143 23.49 -21.11 14.24
CA ARG A 143 24.52 -21.61 13.31
C ARG A 143 25.02 -20.50 12.40
N ALA A 144 26.29 -20.56 12.02
CA ALA A 144 26.85 -19.69 10.99
C ALA A 144 26.56 -20.25 9.58
N TRP A 145 26.20 -19.36 8.66
CA TRP A 145 25.85 -19.68 7.28
C TRP A 145 26.69 -18.85 6.31
N LYS A 146 27.11 -19.47 5.20
CA LYS A 146 27.59 -18.71 4.04
C LYS A 146 26.41 -18.06 3.36
N VAL A 147 26.54 -16.78 3.03
CA VAL A 147 25.46 -16.02 2.41
C VAL A 147 25.80 -15.72 0.97
N VAL A 148 25.01 -16.24 0.04
CA VAL A 148 25.12 -15.91 -1.39
C VAL A 148 23.96 -15.01 -1.77
N ARG A 149 24.26 -13.77 -2.11
CA ARG A 149 23.28 -12.82 -2.64
C ARG A 149 23.07 -13.05 -4.12
N VAL A 150 21.81 -13.10 -4.53
CA VAL A 150 21.35 -13.12 -5.91
C VAL A 150 20.57 -11.83 -6.17
N THR A 151 20.90 -11.15 -7.27
CA THR A 151 20.20 -9.96 -7.76
C THR A 151 19.85 -10.12 -9.23
N PHE A 152 18.81 -9.44 -9.70
CA PHE A 152 18.35 -9.50 -11.11
C PHE A 152 18.49 -8.16 -11.85
N GLY A 153 19.20 -7.20 -11.25
CA GLY A 153 19.41 -5.85 -11.81
C GLY A 153 18.40 -4.80 -11.33
N ASP A 154 17.45 -5.21 -10.48
CA ASP A 154 16.54 -4.34 -9.73
C ASP A 154 16.91 -4.30 -8.23
N GLU A 155 16.07 -3.65 -7.43
CA GLU A 155 16.28 -3.43 -5.99
C GLU A 155 15.99 -4.67 -5.13
N ASP A 156 15.38 -5.71 -5.70
CA ASP A 156 15.00 -6.92 -4.97
C ASP A 156 16.25 -7.77 -4.67
N LEU A 157 16.34 -8.29 -3.45
CA LEU A 157 17.51 -9.05 -2.98
C LEU A 157 17.09 -10.44 -2.49
N TYR A 158 17.82 -11.46 -2.93
CA TYR A 158 17.64 -12.85 -2.51
C TYR A 158 18.95 -13.39 -1.92
N ASP A 159 19.03 -13.50 -0.61
CA ASP A 159 20.20 -14.00 0.10
C ASP A 159 19.98 -15.48 0.47
N LEU A 160 20.72 -16.39 -0.16
CA LEU A 160 20.68 -17.83 0.14
C LEU A 160 21.62 -18.15 1.32
N PHE A 161 21.11 -18.89 2.29
CA PHE A 161 21.85 -19.32 3.48
C PHE A 161 22.32 -20.76 3.28
N LEU A 162 23.60 -20.92 2.92
CA LEU A 162 24.21 -22.20 2.55
C LEU A 162 25.15 -22.70 3.65
N ASN A 163 25.08 -23.99 3.94
CA ASN A 163 26.06 -24.67 4.77
C ASN A 163 27.39 -24.74 4.01
N GLU A 164 28.49 -24.35 4.66
CA GLU A 164 29.80 -24.31 4.03
C GLU A 164 30.29 -25.70 3.58
N ALA A 165 30.05 -26.73 4.40
CA ALA A 165 30.63 -28.05 4.25
C ALA A 165 30.01 -28.83 3.08
N ASP A 166 28.69 -28.79 2.94
CA ASP A 166 27.95 -29.61 1.97
C ASP A 166 27.09 -28.80 0.99
N GLY A 167 27.00 -27.48 1.15
CA GLY A 167 26.14 -26.63 0.31
C GLY A 167 24.65 -26.74 0.61
N ALA A 168 24.26 -27.33 1.74
CA ALA A 168 22.86 -27.44 2.13
C ALA A 168 22.18 -26.07 2.28
N LEU A 169 21.00 -25.91 1.67
CA LEU A 169 20.21 -24.68 1.78
C LEU A 169 19.31 -24.73 3.02
N HIS A 170 19.47 -23.75 3.90
CA HIS A 170 18.59 -23.54 5.05
C HIS A 170 17.33 -22.76 4.69
N GLY A 171 17.48 -21.77 3.82
CA GLY A 171 16.44 -20.82 3.50
C GLY A 171 16.99 -19.58 2.80
N LEU A 172 16.10 -18.62 2.58
CA LEU A 172 16.40 -17.38 1.89
C LEU A 172 15.95 -16.19 2.74
N ARG A 173 16.79 -15.16 2.84
CA ARG A 173 16.32 -13.82 3.21
C ARG A 173 15.96 -13.10 1.93
N ILE A 174 14.69 -12.72 1.80
CA ILE A 174 14.15 -12.02 0.64
C ILE A 174 13.83 -10.59 1.06
N ARG A 175 14.30 -9.61 0.29
CA ARG A 175 13.89 -8.20 0.39
C ARG A 175 13.26 -7.79 -0.93
N GLU A 176 11.96 -7.53 -0.89
CA GLU A 176 11.17 -7.06 -2.03
C GLU A 176 10.33 -5.88 -1.54
N ASP A 177 10.24 -4.80 -2.31
CA ASP A 177 9.53 -3.58 -1.91
C ASP A 177 9.96 -3.02 -0.54
N ASN A 178 11.26 -3.10 -0.24
CA ASN A 178 11.85 -2.86 1.10
C ASN A 178 11.30 -3.69 2.26
N VAL A 179 10.43 -4.68 2.00
CA VAL A 179 9.95 -5.62 3.02
C VAL A 179 10.88 -6.81 3.06
N THR A 180 11.51 -7.03 4.22
CA THR A 180 12.38 -8.19 4.45
C THR A 180 11.60 -9.31 5.12
N ARG A 181 11.74 -10.52 4.58
CA ARG A 181 11.24 -11.77 5.16
C ARG A 181 12.29 -12.86 5.07
N PHE A 182 12.19 -13.86 5.95
CA PHE A 182 13.00 -15.06 5.86
C PHE A 182 12.12 -16.26 5.52
N VAL A 183 12.44 -16.95 4.43
CA VAL A 183 11.80 -18.19 4.02
C VAL A 183 12.68 -19.34 4.50
N ARG A 184 12.25 -20.03 5.56
CA ARG A 184 12.91 -21.24 6.07
C ARG A 184 12.39 -22.44 5.29
N LEU A 185 13.32 -23.28 4.81
CA LEU A 185 13.03 -24.47 4.03
C LEU A 185 13.41 -25.72 4.84
N GLY A 186 12.48 -26.66 4.96
CA GLY A 186 12.63 -27.86 5.77
C GLY A 186 12.04 -29.10 5.10
N ASP A 187 12.12 -30.23 5.82
CA ASP A 187 11.65 -31.54 5.35
C ASP A 187 12.14 -31.84 3.91
N TRP A 188 13.45 -31.74 3.72
CA TRP A 188 14.08 -31.95 2.42
C TRP A 188 14.04 -33.43 2.04
N ARG A 189 13.43 -33.74 0.90
CA ARG A 189 13.29 -35.13 0.40
C ARG A 189 13.86 -35.26 -1.00
N GLN A 190 14.29 -36.47 -1.34
CA GLN A 190 14.69 -36.81 -2.71
C GLN A 190 13.45 -37.23 -3.52
N VAL A 191 13.19 -36.55 -4.63
CA VAL A 191 12.13 -36.88 -5.59
C VAL A 191 12.76 -36.91 -6.98
N GLN A 192 12.73 -38.06 -7.66
CA GLN A 192 13.35 -38.25 -8.98
C GLN A 192 14.80 -37.72 -9.09
N GLY A 193 15.60 -37.89 -8.02
CA GLY A 193 17.00 -37.44 -7.98
C GLY A 193 17.20 -35.96 -7.62
N VAL A 194 16.13 -35.19 -7.42
CA VAL A 194 16.16 -33.78 -6.99
C VAL A 194 15.78 -33.67 -5.52
N ARG A 195 16.57 -32.92 -4.74
CA ARG A 195 16.31 -32.67 -3.31
C ARG A 195 15.38 -31.48 -3.13
N ILE A 196 14.09 -31.64 -2.82
CA ILE A 196 13.09 -30.55 -2.74
C ILE A 196 12.56 -30.40 -1.31
N PRO A 197 12.24 -29.18 -0.81
CA PRO A 197 11.67 -29.00 0.52
C PRO A 197 10.18 -29.36 0.53
N PHE A 198 9.72 -30.05 1.58
CA PHE A 198 8.31 -30.33 1.84
C PHE A 198 7.73 -29.43 2.95
N LEU A 199 8.55 -28.56 3.52
CA LEU A 199 8.13 -27.55 4.49
C LEU A 199 8.72 -26.19 4.07
N GLU A 200 7.85 -25.19 4.02
CA GLU A 200 8.22 -23.79 3.86
C GLU A 200 7.60 -22.98 5.00
N GLU A 201 8.39 -22.15 5.66
CA GLU A 201 7.93 -21.21 6.69
C GLU A 201 8.41 -19.81 6.34
N VAL A 202 7.45 -18.93 6.07
CA VAL A 202 7.71 -17.51 5.86
C VAL A 202 7.62 -16.82 7.20
N LEU A 203 8.76 -16.29 7.64
CA LEU A 203 8.95 -15.58 8.90
C LEU A 203 9.18 -14.11 8.59
N THR A 204 8.39 -13.25 9.20
CA THR A 204 8.43 -11.81 8.98
C THR A 204 8.66 -11.08 10.30
N ASP A 205 8.82 -9.77 10.21
CA ASP A 205 8.88 -8.87 11.36
C ASP A 205 7.55 -8.76 12.12
N ASN A 206 6.45 -9.25 11.55
CA ASN A 206 5.13 -9.28 12.15
C ASN A 206 4.57 -10.72 12.13
N PRO A 207 4.55 -11.43 13.26
CA PRO A 207 4.08 -12.82 13.32
C PRO A 207 2.67 -13.07 12.74
N ASP A 208 1.80 -12.05 12.72
CA ASP A 208 0.46 -12.14 12.09
C ASP A 208 0.52 -12.22 10.54
N SER A 209 1.68 -11.96 9.94
CA SER A 209 1.99 -12.16 8.51
C SER A 209 2.74 -13.46 8.24
N ASP A 210 3.12 -14.22 9.28
CA ASP A 210 3.85 -15.46 9.09
C ASP A 210 2.94 -16.51 8.43
N SER A 211 3.56 -17.38 7.65
CA SER A 211 2.85 -18.49 7.01
C SER A 211 3.68 -19.76 7.02
N ARG A 212 2.97 -20.89 7.02
CA ARG A 212 3.57 -22.22 6.97
C ARG A 212 2.87 -23.04 5.90
N THR A 213 3.66 -23.55 4.97
CA THR A 213 3.21 -24.45 3.91
C THR A 213 3.84 -25.82 4.11
N VAL A 214 3.01 -26.87 4.11
CA VAL A 214 3.43 -28.28 4.14
C VAL A 214 2.98 -28.93 2.85
N VAL A 215 3.94 -29.44 2.09
CA VAL A 215 3.69 -30.23 0.87
C VAL A 215 3.38 -31.66 1.28
N GLU A 216 2.29 -32.21 0.76
CA GLU A 216 1.83 -33.57 1.03
C GLU A 216 2.13 -34.51 -0.14
N ALA A 217 2.04 -34.00 -1.38
CA ALA A 217 2.43 -34.71 -2.60
C ALA A 217 3.18 -33.77 -3.55
N LEU A 218 4.18 -34.33 -4.24
CA LEU A 218 5.03 -33.59 -5.16
C LEU A 218 5.46 -34.47 -6.32
N GLU A 219 5.26 -33.96 -7.53
CA GLU A 219 5.64 -34.60 -8.79
C GLU A 219 6.56 -33.68 -9.60
N LEU A 220 7.56 -34.27 -10.22
CA LEU A 220 8.55 -33.54 -11.03
C LEU A 220 8.46 -33.98 -12.49
N ASN A 221 8.76 -33.05 -13.39
CA ASN A 221 8.82 -33.28 -14.84
C ASN A 221 7.51 -33.85 -15.41
N VAL A 222 6.38 -33.53 -14.78
CA VAL A 222 5.05 -33.88 -15.27
C VAL A 222 4.60 -32.91 -16.36
N PRO A 223 3.96 -33.38 -17.44
CA PRO A 223 3.33 -32.51 -18.42
C PRO A 223 2.26 -31.65 -17.73
N ILE A 224 2.34 -30.32 -17.91
CA ILE A 224 1.33 -29.41 -17.36
C ILE A 224 0.32 -29.06 -18.45
N PRO A 225 -0.96 -29.44 -18.31
CA PRO A 225 -2.00 -29.04 -19.26
C PRO A 225 -2.11 -27.52 -19.37
N SER A 226 -2.30 -26.99 -20.58
CA SER A 226 -2.49 -25.54 -20.79
C SER A 226 -3.66 -24.96 -19.98
N ALA A 227 -4.71 -25.77 -19.78
CA ALA A 227 -5.88 -25.44 -18.99
C ALA A 227 -5.57 -25.07 -17.52
N VAL A 228 -4.42 -25.51 -16.99
CA VAL A 228 -3.96 -25.11 -15.65
C VAL A 228 -3.72 -23.60 -15.57
N PHE A 229 -3.25 -22.97 -16.65
CA PHE A 229 -2.92 -21.55 -16.64
C PHE A 229 -4.03 -20.65 -17.20
N GLU A 230 -5.13 -21.25 -17.67
CA GLU A 230 -6.24 -20.50 -18.25
C GLU A 230 -6.89 -19.55 -17.24
N ARG A 231 -7.26 -18.36 -17.71
CA ARG A 231 -7.96 -17.36 -16.91
C ARG A 231 -9.34 -17.91 -16.50
N PRO A 232 -9.70 -17.89 -15.21
CA PRO A 232 -11.02 -18.31 -14.78
C PRO A 232 -12.10 -17.34 -15.29
N GLN A 233 -13.35 -17.78 -15.28
CA GLN A 233 -14.48 -16.89 -15.57
C GLN A 233 -14.58 -15.79 -14.50
N ASP A 234 -14.87 -14.57 -14.93
CA ASP A 234 -15.02 -13.43 -14.03
C ASP A 234 -16.23 -13.62 -13.09
N VAL A 235 -15.99 -13.52 -11.79
CA VAL A 235 -17.06 -13.52 -10.79
C VAL A 235 -17.62 -12.11 -10.65
N ARG A 236 -18.79 -11.86 -11.24
CA ARG A 236 -19.45 -10.55 -11.15
C ARG A 236 -20.03 -10.33 -9.75
N LYS A 237 -19.49 -9.33 -9.04
CA LYS A 237 -19.95 -8.89 -7.71
C LYS A 237 -20.89 -7.69 -7.80
N ALA A 238 -20.77 -6.89 -8.85
CA ALA A 238 -21.58 -5.69 -9.07
C ALA A 238 -22.83 -5.98 -9.93
N ILE A 239 -24.00 -5.79 -9.34
CA ILE A 239 -25.31 -6.01 -9.97
C ILE A 239 -26.14 -4.73 -9.88
N PHE A 240 -26.57 -4.23 -11.04
CA PHE A 240 -27.52 -3.12 -11.12
C PHE A 240 -28.96 -3.65 -11.17
N ALA A 241 -29.88 -3.00 -10.48
CA ALA A 241 -31.29 -3.35 -10.52
C ALA A 241 -31.89 -3.13 -11.92
N LYS A 242 -32.89 -3.96 -12.30
CA LYS A 242 -33.85 -3.71 -13.39
C LYS A 242 -33.24 -3.26 -14.75
N GLY A 243 -32.14 -3.89 -15.18
CA GLY A 243 -31.51 -3.59 -16.48
C GLY A 243 -30.83 -2.22 -16.57
N HIS A 244 -30.68 -1.52 -15.43
CA HIS A 244 -29.84 -0.33 -15.37
C HIS A 244 -28.35 -0.72 -15.54
N HIS A 245 -27.54 0.24 -15.99
CA HIS A 245 -26.09 0.10 -16.14
C HIS A 245 -25.34 1.21 -15.39
N SER A 246 -26.05 1.94 -14.54
CA SER A 246 -25.50 3.00 -13.72
C SER A 246 -26.42 3.30 -12.53
N THR A 247 -25.84 3.79 -11.44
CA THR A 247 -26.57 4.37 -10.31
C THR A 247 -27.22 5.71 -10.63
N GLY A 248 -26.80 6.37 -11.70
CA GLY A 248 -26.90 7.82 -11.77
C GLY A 248 -26.08 8.48 -10.66
N PHE A 249 -26.12 9.81 -10.59
CA PHE A 249 -25.42 10.54 -9.54
C PHE A 249 -26.15 10.43 -8.21
N ILE A 250 -25.44 9.92 -7.21
CA ILE A 250 -25.80 9.87 -5.80
C ILE A 250 -25.10 11.06 -5.11
N PRO A 251 -25.81 11.92 -4.37
CA PRO A 251 -25.15 12.95 -3.56
C PRO A 251 -24.30 12.29 -2.47
N PHE A 252 -23.11 12.83 -2.22
CA PHE A 252 -22.26 12.38 -1.12
C PHE A 252 -21.97 13.53 -0.15
N GLU A 253 -21.66 13.17 1.09
CA GLU A 253 -21.14 14.10 2.08
C GLU A 253 -19.63 14.24 1.92
N PHE A 254 -19.16 15.45 1.60
CA PHE A 254 -17.73 15.76 1.53
C PHE A 254 -17.24 16.27 2.89
N PHE A 255 -17.21 15.38 3.88
CA PHE A 255 -16.89 15.73 5.26
C PHE A 255 -15.50 16.38 5.35
N ASP A 256 -15.44 17.55 6.02
CA ASP A 256 -14.30 18.48 6.07
C ASP A 256 -13.56 18.75 4.72
N GLU A 257 -14.23 18.51 3.59
CA GLU A 257 -13.62 18.56 2.24
C GLU A 257 -12.40 17.63 2.09
N ASN A 258 -12.36 16.52 2.83
CA ASN A 258 -11.26 15.55 2.80
C ASN A 258 -11.70 14.08 3.02
N ARG A 259 -13.01 13.79 3.07
CA ARG A 259 -13.59 12.44 3.16
C ARG A 259 -14.89 12.33 2.37
N VAL A 260 -15.05 11.28 1.56
CA VAL A 260 -16.22 11.06 0.71
C VAL A 260 -17.13 10.00 1.35
N TYR A 261 -18.19 10.44 2.03
CA TYR A 261 -19.19 9.55 2.63
C TYR A 261 -20.41 9.39 1.73
N ILE A 262 -20.72 8.14 1.37
CA ILE A 262 -21.83 7.80 0.48
C ILE A 262 -22.91 7.06 1.28
N PRO A 263 -24.19 7.48 1.21
CA PRO A 263 -25.28 6.73 1.80
C PRO A 263 -25.40 5.32 1.20
N ALA A 264 -25.51 4.30 2.06
CA ALA A 264 -25.56 2.91 1.64
C ALA A 264 -26.46 2.06 2.55
N ARG A 265 -26.65 0.80 2.14
CA ARG A 265 -27.13 -0.27 3.03
C ARG A 265 -26.14 -1.42 3.05
N VAL A 266 -25.75 -1.89 4.23
CA VAL A 266 -24.87 -3.05 4.40
C VAL A 266 -25.70 -4.15 5.06
N ASN A 267 -25.83 -5.30 4.39
CA ASN A 267 -26.72 -6.39 4.79
C ASN A 267 -28.16 -5.92 5.15
N GLY A 268 -28.65 -4.91 4.43
CA GLY A 268 -29.99 -4.33 4.62
C GLY A 268 -30.06 -3.15 5.61
N GLN A 269 -29.08 -2.99 6.51
CA GLN A 269 -29.04 -1.92 7.49
C GLN A 269 -28.50 -0.62 6.86
N ALA A 270 -29.22 0.50 7.06
CA ALA A 270 -28.81 1.79 6.55
C ALA A 270 -27.55 2.30 7.27
N THR A 271 -26.59 2.81 6.52
CA THR A 271 -25.32 3.35 7.03
C THR A 271 -24.69 4.28 5.99
N GLN A 272 -23.49 4.76 6.26
CA GLN A 272 -22.63 5.43 5.28
C GLN A 272 -21.38 4.59 5.02
N VAL A 273 -20.82 4.70 3.82
CA VAL A 273 -19.51 4.12 3.48
C VAL A 273 -18.54 5.23 3.11
N LEU A 274 -17.29 5.13 3.54
CA LEU A 274 -16.21 5.98 3.06
C LEU A 274 -15.64 5.37 1.77
N LEU A 275 -15.61 6.13 0.67
CA LEU A 275 -14.97 5.67 -0.56
C LEU A 275 -13.45 5.76 -0.45
N ASP A 276 -12.73 4.66 -0.72
CA ASP A 276 -11.28 4.59 -0.56
C ASP A 276 -10.63 3.70 -1.64
N SER A 277 -9.87 4.30 -2.56
CA SER A 277 -9.14 3.58 -3.59
C SER A 277 -7.80 3.01 -3.12
N GLY A 278 -7.31 3.43 -1.94
CA GLY A 278 -6.11 2.92 -1.30
C GLY A 278 -6.33 1.64 -0.47
N ALA A 279 -7.59 1.28 -0.20
CA ALA A 279 -7.95 0.06 0.51
C ALA A 279 -8.01 -1.16 -0.44
N GLU A 280 -7.10 -2.12 -0.26
CA GLU A 280 -7.04 -3.38 -1.03
C GLU A 280 -8.28 -4.27 -0.85
N MET A 281 -8.97 -4.10 0.28
CA MET A 281 -10.21 -4.78 0.63
C MET A 281 -11.19 -3.78 1.23
N THR A 282 -12.48 -4.03 1.07
CA THR A 282 -13.51 -3.34 1.85
C THR A 282 -13.32 -3.67 3.34
N VAL A 283 -13.34 -2.65 4.20
CA VAL A 283 -13.12 -2.77 5.64
C VAL A 283 -14.41 -2.45 6.39
N VAL A 284 -14.73 -3.26 7.39
CA VAL A 284 -15.87 -3.05 8.30
C VAL A 284 -15.35 -2.84 9.71
N ASP A 285 -15.86 -1.82 10.41
CA ASP A 285 -15.50 -1.59 11.81
C ASP A 285 -15.94 -2.77 12.70
N THR A 286 -15.13 -3.13 13.69
CA THR A 286 -15.41 -4.24 14.61
C THR A 286 -16.75 -4.12 15.35
N ALA A 287 -17.15 -2.92 15.79
CA ALA A 287 -18.43 -2.76 16.47
C ALA A 287 -19.58 -2.94 15.48
N TYR A 288 -19.48 -2.36 14.29
CA TYR A 288 -20.50 -2.50 13.25
C TYR A 288 -20.61 -3.94 12.72
N ALA A 289 -19.51 -4.67 12.59
CA ALA A 289 -19.52 -6.09 12.23
C ALA A 289 -20.30 -6.95 13.24
N ARG A 290 -20.20 -6.62 14.54
CA ARG A 290 -20.97 -7.30 15.61
C ARG A 290 -22.46 -6.96 15.52
N GLU A 291 -22.81 -5.71 15.24
CA GLU A 291 -24.20 -5.30 15.02
C GLU A 291 -24.85 -6.06 13.85
N LEU A 292 -24.08 -6.28 12.78
CA LEU A 292 -24.49 -7.05 11.61
C LEU A 292 -24.48 -8.58 11.83
N GLY A 293 -23.95 -9.07 12.95
CA GLY A 293 -23.83 -10.50 13.24
C GLY A 293 -22.83 -11.24 12.35
N LEU A 294 -21.80 -10.54 11.84
CA LEU A 294 -20.78 -11.15 10.98
C LEU A 294 -19.94 -12.17 11.75
N LYS A 295 -19.68 -13.31 11.12
CA LYS A 295 -18.77 -14.34 11.64
C LYS A 295 -17.36 -14.05 11.12
N THR A 296 -16.47 -13.65 12.02
CA THR A 296 -15.07 -13.38 11.68
C THR A 296 -14.20 -14.63 11.81
N GLN A 297 -13.17 -14.74 10.98
CA GLN A 297 -12.21 -15.83 10.94
C GLN A 297 -10.80 -15.29 10.75
N GLY A 298 -9.82 -16.01 11.30
CA GLY A 298 -8.41 -15.63 11.22
C GLY A 298 -8.04 -14.38 12.01
N GLN A 299 -6.75 -14.05 11.93
CA GLN A 299 -6.07 -12.91 12.51
C GLN A 299 -4.86 -12.61 11.61
N LEU A 300 -5.05 -11.68 10.69
CA LEU A 300 -4.08 -11.28 9.69
C LEU A 300 -3.49 -9.92 10.04
N ALA A 301 -2.25 -9.69 9.66
CA ALA A 301 -1.67 -8.36 9.65
C ALA A 301 -2.38 -7.47 8.62
N ALA A 302 -2.79 -6.28 9.05
CA ALA A 302 -3.15 -5.18 8.17
C ALA A 302 -2.08 -4.09 8.26
N VAL A 303 -1.74 -3.47 7.14
CA VAL A 303 -0.79 -2.34 7.08
C VAL A 303 -1.52 -1.13 6.53
N GLY A 304 -1.44 -0.01 7.24
CA GLY A 304 -1.93 1.29 6.80
C GLY A 304 -0.87 2.37 6.93
N SER A 305 -1.27 3.63 6.68
CA SER A 305 -0.38 4.79 6.77
C SER A 305 0.14 5.08 8.18
N GLY A 306 -0.55 4.59 9.22
CA GLY A 306 -0.11 4.67 10.61
C GLY A 306 0.80 3.52 11.06
N GLY A 307 0.83 2.43 10.31
CA GLY A 307 1.60 1.22 10.59
C GLY A 307 0.73 -0.03 10.60
N HIS A 308 1.00 -0.95 11.53
CA HIS A 308 0.30 -2.23 11.60
C HIS A 308 -0.98 -2.18 12.44
N ALA A 309 -1.97 -2.94 12.02
CA ALA A 309 -3.15 -3.29 12.79
C ALA A 309 -3.45 -4.78 12.62
N GLN A 310 -4.33 -5.30 13.46
CA GLN A 310 -4.87 -6.65 13.30
C GLN A 310 -6.20 -6.60 12.55
N ALA A 311 -6.38 -7.52 11.62
CA ALA A 311 -7.60 -7.71 10.86
C ALA A 311 -8.11 -9.15 11.01
N GLN A 312 -9.42 -9.32 10.94
CA GLN A 312 -10.05 -10.62 10.72
C GLN A 312 -10.80 -10.58 9.38
N LEU A 313 -11.15 -11.74 8.83
CA LEU A 313 -11.95 -11.82 7.60
C LEU A 313 -13.39 -12.22 7.89
N ALA A 314 -14.33 -11.67 7.14
CA ALA A 314 -15.73 -12.10 7.13
C ALA A 314 -16.26 -12.16 5.69
N GLY A 315 -16.98 -13.24 5.35
CA GLY A 315 -17.63 -13.39 4.05
C GLY A 315 -19.13 -13.05 4.08
N GLY A 316 -19.72 -12.92 2.91
CA GLY A 316 -21.18 -12.77 2.76
C GLY A 316 -21.70 -11.37 3.06
N VAL A 317 -20.89 -10.34 2.82
CA VAL A 317 -21.30 -8.94 2.99
C VAL A 317 -21.84 -8.38 1.69
N ASP A 318 -23.06 -7.84 1.75
CA ASP A 318 -23.72 -7.15 0.64
C ASP A 318 -23.78 -5.65 0.91
N ILE A 319 -23.38 -4.84 -0.06
CA ILE A 319 -23.42 -3.38 0.02
C ILE A 319 -24.30 -2.84 -1.11
N THR A 320 -25.32 -2.06 -0.77
CA THR A 320 -26.22 -1.41 -1.73
C THR A 320 -26.00 0.09 -1.76
N LEU A 321 -25.78 0.65 -2.95
CA LEU A 321 -25.54 2.06 -3.25
C LEU A 321 -26.54 2.51 -4.33
N GLY A 322 -27.61 3.20 -3.95
CA GLY A 322 -28.70 3.51 -4.89
C GLY A 322 -29.32 2.23 -5.47
N ASN A 323 -29.19 2.02 -6.78
CA ASN A 323 -29.67 0.82 -7.49
C ASN A 323 -28.58 -0.24 -7.76
N LEU A 324 -27.34 -0.01 -7.29
CA LEU A 324 -26.22 -0.94 -7.39
C LEU A 324 -26.16 -1.80 -6.12
N ARG A 325 -25.95 -3.10 -6.27
CA ARG A 325 -25.62 -4.04 -5.19
C ARG A 325 -24.27 -4.70 -5.48
N LEU A 326 -23.34 -4.58 -4.54
CA LEU A 326 -22.16 -5.42 -4.44
C LEU A 326 -22.52 -6.63 -3.59
N THR A 327 -22.34 -7.85 -4.09
CA THR A 327 -22.86 -9.07 -3.47
C THR A 327 -21.78 -10.05 -3.03
N GLY A 328 -21.92 -10.61 -1.84
CA GLY A 328 -21.08 -11.70 -1.33
C GLY A 328 -19.61 -11.29 -1.26
N LEU A 329 -19.34 -10.10 -0.73
CA LEU A 329 -17.98 -9.63 -0.51
C LEU A 329 -17.34 -10.36 0.66
N THR A 330 -16.03 -10.60 0.54
CA THR A 330 -15.16 -10.91 1.67
C THR A 330 -14.53 -9.59 2.12
N VAL A 331 -14.73 -9.23 3.39
CA VAL A 331 -14.28 -7.96 3.98
C VAL A 331 -13.25 -8.19 5.08
N ALA A 332 -12.39 -7.20 5.29
CA ALA A 332 -11.57 -7.12 6.49
C ALA A 332 -12.37 -6.49 7.64
N VAL A 333 -12.22 -7.01 8.85
CA VAL A 333 -12.79 -6.46 10.07
C VAL A 333 -11.67 -5.92 10.94
N ILE A 334 -11.65 -4.60 11.13
CA ILE A 334 -10.60 -3.85 11.84
C ILE A 334 -11.27 -2.93 12.85
N ASN A 335 -10.64 -2.69 14.00
CA ASN A 335 -11.13 -1.68 14.95
C ASN A 335 -10.81 -0.28 14.41
N LEU A 336 -11.83 0.43 13.91
CA LEU A 336 -11.71 1.76 13.31
C LEU A 336 -12.06 2.88 14.29
N SER A 337 -12.32 2.57 15.56
CA SER A 337 -12.79 3.56 16.55
C SER A 337 -11.81 4.72 16.74
N GLU A 338 -10.50 4.46 16.75
CA GLU A 338 -9.50 5.52 16.82
C GLU A 338 -9.50 6.38 15.56
N VAL A 339 -9.56 5.77 14.37
CA VAL A 339 -9.60 6.48 13.09
C VAL A 339 -10.86 7.36 13.00
N ALA A 340 -12.02 6.82 13.38
CA ALA A 340 -13.29 7.56 13.44
C ALA A 340 -13.21 8.74 14.41
N ARG A 341 -12.59 8.55 15.58
CA ARG A 341 -12.37 9.62 16.57
C ARG A 341 -11.46 10.74 16.03
N LEU A 342 -10.43 10.38 15.26
CA LEU A 342 -9.52 11.34 14.63
C LEU A 342 -10.19 12.14 13.52
N ILE A 343 -11.02 11.48 12.71
CA ILE A 343 -11.84 12.16 11.69
C ILE A 343 -12.90 13.04 12.37
N GLY A 344 -13.42 12.61 13.53
CA GLY A 344 -14.57 13.25 14.16
C GLY A 344 -15.89 12.92 13.45
N HIS A 345 -15.93 11.78 12.77
CA HIS A 345 -17.09 11.28 12.03
C HIS A 345 -17.15 9.74 12.13
N PRO A 346 -18.33 9.11 12.29
CA PRO A 346 -18.46 7.66 12.24
C PRO A 346 -17.83 7.05 10.99
N LEU A 347 -17.16 5.91 11.16
CA LEU A 347 -16.53 5.16 10.07
C LEU A 347 -16.90 3.67 10.15
N PRO A 348 -18.17 3.31 9.90
CA PRO A 348 -18.62 1.92 10.02
C PRO A 348 -18.08 1.03 8.89
N VAL A 349 -17.87 1.59 7.70
CA VAL A 349 -17.36 0.86 6.53
C VAL A 349 -16.49 1.75 5.66
N VAL A 350 -15.36 1.20 5.20
CA VAL A 350 -14.52 1.73 4.13
C VAL A 350 -14.75 0.87 2.88
N LEU A 351 -15.25 1.46 1.80
CA LEU A 351 -15.51 0.80 0.53
C LEU A 351 -14.23 0.80 -0.31
N GLY A 352 -13.64 -0.39 -0.44
CA GLY A 352 -12.33 -0.58 -1.07
C GLY A 352 -12.40 -1.01 -2.54
N LYS A 353 -11.31 -1.67 -2.95
CA LYS A 353 -11.01 -2.09 -4.32
C LYS A 353 -12.12 -2.86 -5.03
N GLU A 354 -12.97 -3.60 -4.31
CA GLU A 354 -14.04 -4.40 -4.92
C GLU A 354 -15.01 -3.56 -5.76
N SER A 355 -15.22 -2.30 -5.35
CA SER A 355 -16.04 -1.35 -6.08
C SER A 355 -15.34 -0.78 -7.32
N PHE A 356 -14.01 -0.66 -7.31
CA PHE A 356 -13.23 -0.08 -8.41
C PHE A 356 -12.92 -1.10 -9.51
N ASN A 357 -12.73 -2.38 -9.17
CA ASN A 357 -12.32 -3.41 -10.13
C ASN A 357 -13.33 -3.71 -11.24
N GLN A 358 -14.64 -3.63 -10.94
CA GLN A 358 -15.70 -4.02 -11.88
C GLN A 358 -16.57 -2.86 -12.35
N LEU A 359 -16.33 -1.66 -11.85
CA LEU A 359 -17.15 -0.49 -12.13
C LEU A 359 -16.28 0.68 -12.52
N VAL A 360 -16.83 1.50 -13.41
CA VAL A 360 -16.33 2.85 -13.58
C VAL A 360 -16.89 3.70 -12.43
N VAL A 361 -16.00 4.29 -11.63
CA VAL A 361 -16.35 5.16 -10.50
C VAL A 361 -16.17 6.61 -10.92
N ASP A 362 -17.28 7.36 -11.03
CA ASP A 362 -17.34 8.75 -11.50
C ASP A 362 -17.67 9.68 -10.34
N VAL A 363 -16.65 10.33 -9.79
CA VAL A 363 -16.74 11.26 -8.65
C VAL A 363 -16.64 12.69 -9.17
N ASP A 364 -17.74 13.41 -9.12
CA ASP A 364 -17.82 14.84 -9.45
C ASP A 364 -17.70 15.64 -8.16
N PHE A 365 -16.46 15.82 -7.69
CA PHE A 365 -16.14 16.55 -6.45
C PHE A 365 -16.69 17.98 -6.41
N PRO A 366 -16.56 18.81 -7.49
CA PRO A 366 -17.12 20.16 -7.50
C PRO A 366 -18.64 20.19 -7.23
N ASN A 367 -19.37 19.15 -7.66
CA ASN A 367 -20.82 19.03 -7.49
C ASN A 367 -21.23 18.04 -6.38
N ARG A 368 -20.26 17.50 -5.60
CA ARG A 368 -20.48 16.61 -4.45
C ARG A 368 -21.39 15.42 -4.74
N ARG A 369 -21.15 14.75 -5.86
CA ARG A 369 -21.93 13.59 -6.31
C ARG A 369 -21.04 12.51 -6.93
N VAL A 370 -21.47 11.26 -6.79
CA VAL A 370 -20.75 10.07 -7.26
C VAL A 370 -21.69 9.16 -8.03
N ALA A 371 -21.20 8.54 -9.09
CA ALA A 371 -21.93 7.54 -9.84
C ALA A 371 -21.04 6.30 -10.08
N PHE A 372 -21.67 5.14 -10.11
CA PHE A 372 -21.05 3.89 -10.51
C PHE A 372 -21.65 3.44 -11.83
N HIS A 373 -20.82 2.97 -12.74
CA HIS A 373 -21.24 2.56 -14.08
C HIS A 373 -20.69 1.18 -14.43
N ASP A 374 -21.47 0.42 -15.20
CA ASP A 374 -20.94 -0.73 -15.93
C ASP A 374 -19.90 -0.23 -16.95
N ALA A 375 -18.67 -0.74 -16.86
CA ALA A 375 -17.55 -0.32 -17.69
C ALA A 375 -17.86 -0.49 -19.20
N SER A 376 -18.55 -1.56 -19.59
CA SER A 376 -18.85 -1.87 -21.00
C SER A 376 -19.81 -0.87 -21.66
N ARG A 377 -20.54 -0.09 -20.86
CA ARG A 377 -21.52 0.91 -21.33
C ARG A 377 -21.11 2.34 -21.02
N PHE A 378 -19.99 2.54 -20.33
CA PHE A 378 -19.54 3.87 -19.94
C PHE A 378 -19.04 4.67 -21.15
N LYS A 379 -19.35 5.97 -21.17
CA LYS A 379 -18.85 6.91 -22.17
C LYS A 379 -18.11 8.03 -21.46
N ALA A 380 -16.82 8.15 -21.77
CA ALA A 380 -15.98 9.19 -21.21
C ALA A 380 -16.49 10.60 -21.56
N PRO A 381 -16.43 11.56 -20.62
CA PRO A 381 -16.71 12.96 -20.93
C PRO A 381 -15.74 13.51 -22.00
N PRO A 382 -16.19 14.33 -22.97
CA PRO A 382 -15.35 14.81 -24.08
C PRO A 382 -14.08 15.59 -23.69
N ARG A 383 -14.02 16.14 -22.46
CA ARG A 383 -12.90 16.96 -21.96
C ARG A 383 -12.03 16.22 -20.92
N ALA A 384 -12.21 14.91 -20.78
CA ALA A 384 -11.43 14.13 -19.83
C ALA A 384 -9.99 13.97 -20.34
N VAL A 385 -9.02 14.39 -19.53
CA VAL A 385 -7.62 14.01 -19.70
C VAL A 385 -7.45 12.59 -19.20
N ARG A 386 -6.89 11.71 -20.02
CA ARG A 386 -6.64 10.30 -19.68
C ARG A 386 -5.21 10.15 -19.17
N LEU A 387 -5.06 9.47 -18.04
CA LEU A 387 -3.80 9.10 -17.43
C LEU A 387 -3.79 7.58 -17.21
N PRO A 388 -2.66 6.90 -17.48
CA PRO A 388 -2.52 5.51 -17.09
C PRO A 388 -2.51 5.41 -15.56
N LEU A 389 -3.27 4.45 -15.05
CA LEU A 389 -3.04 3.88 -13.72
C LEU A 389 -2.09 2.71 -13.89
N VAL A 390 -1.14 2.57 -12.98
CA VAL A 390 -0.21 1.43 -12.98
C VAL A 390 -0.44 0.67 -11.70
N GLU A 391 -0.70 -0.63 -11.81
CA GLU A 391 -0.76 -1.47 -10.63
C GLU A 391 0.61 -1.56 -9.95
N SER A 392 0.64 -1.29 -8.65
CA SER A 392 1.80 -1.46 -7.78
C SER A 392 1.65 -2.69 -6.89
N ALA A 393 2.60 -2.90 -5.98
CA ALA A 393 2.55 -3.96 -4.97
C ALA A 393 1.19 -3.96 -4.23
N GLY A 394 0.68 -5.16 -3.91
CA GLY A 394 -0.61 -5.33 -3.23
C GLY A 394 -1.85 -5.07 -4.10
N GLY A 395 -1.67 -4.75 -5.38
CA GLY A 395 -2.79 -4.48 -6.29
C GLY A 395 -3.36 -3.06 -6.19
N GLN A 396 -2.71 -2.18 -5.42
CA GLN A 396 -3.01 -0.76 -5.40
C GLN A 396 -2.71 -0.10 -6.75
N ARG A 397 -3.36 1.02 -7.06
CA ARG A 397 -3.13 1.77 -8.31
C ARG A 397 -2.31 3.03 -8.05
N ALA A 398 -1.28 3.22 -8.87
CA ALA A 398 -0.44 4.41 -8.87
C ALA A 398 -0.74 5.30 -10.08
N VAL A 399 -0.54 6.60 -9.90
CA VAL A 399 -0.54 7.60 -10.98
C VAL A 399 0.82 8.31 -11.00
N GLN A 400 1.26 8.71 -12.19
CA GLN A 400 2.51 9.45 -12.35
C GLN A 400 2.31 10.94 -12.08
N ILE A 401 3.14 11.53 -11.21
CA ILE A 401 3.19 12.99 -10.99
C ILE A 401 4.64 13.49 -11.11
N SER A 402 4.81 14.70 -11.63
CA SER A 402 6.09 15.42 -11.55
C SER A 402 6.08 16.36 -10.36
N ILE A 403 7.25 16.55 -9.74
CA ILE A 403 7.44 17.39 -8.55
C ILE A 403 8.56 18.37 -8.82
N GLU A 404 8.24 19.67 -8.79
CA GLU A 404 9.21 20.76 -9.00
C GLU A 404 10.09 20.57 -10.25
N GLY A 405 9.50 20.09 -11.35
CA GLY A 405 10.16 19.87 -12.65
C GLY A 405 11.03 18.60 -12.75
N ARG A 406 11.04 17.73 -11.74
CA ARG A 406 11.74 16.44 -11.75
C ARG A 406 11.00 15.39 -12.60
N PRO A 407 11.67 14.31 -13.05
CA PRO A 407 11.00 13.22 -13.74
C PRO A 407 9.77 12.71 -12.98
N PRO A 408 8.69 12.30 -13.68
CA PRO A 408 7.50 11.77 -13.02
C PRO A 408 7.80 10.53 -12.18
N ILE A 409 7.12 10.43 -11.04
CA ILE A 409 7.22 9.31 -10.11
C ILE A 409 5.85 8.65 -9.87
N PRO A 410 5.80 7.34 -9.61
CA PRO A 410 4.56 6.67 -9.21
C PRO A 410 4.18 7.03 -7.78
N VAL A 411 2.98 7.58 -7.61
CA VAL A 411 2.36 7.80 -6.30
C VAL A 411 1.03 7.07 -6.22
N LEU A 412 0.72 6.50 -5.06
CA LEU A 412 -0.56 5.85 -4.80
C LEU A 412 -1.71 6.82 -5.10
N PHE A 413 -2.68 6.38 -5.88
CA PHE A 413 -3.92 7.09 -6.13
C PHE A 413 -4.92 6.77 -5.02
N ASP A 414 -5.14 7.73 -4.11
CA ASP A 414 -5.83 7.47 -2.84
C ASP A 414 -6.96 8.48 -2.56
N VAL A 415 -8.18 8.04 -2.79
CA VAL A 415 -9.41 8.78 -2.45
C VAL A 415 -9.71 8.74 -0.94
N GLY A 416 -9.09 7.83 -0.17
CA GLY A 416 -9.15 7.79 1.29
C GLY A 416 -8.19 8.76 1.98
N ASN A 417 -7.09 9.15 1.31
CA ASN A 417 -6.16 10.15 1.81
C ASN A 417 -6.75 11.57 1.74
N GLY A 418 -6.89 12.23 2.89
CA GLY A 418 -7.49 13.57 2.99
C GLY A 418 -6.51 14.71 2.71
N GLY A 419 -5.21 14.42 2.73
CA GLY A 419 -4.15 15.37 2.45
C GLY A 419 -4.02 15.68 0.95
N ALA A 420 -3.00 16.46 0.61
CA ALA A 420 -2.65 16.71 -0.79
C ALA A 420 -1.69 15.64 -1.32
N LEU A 421 -0.59 15.43 -0.60
CA LEU A 421 0.48 14.51 -0.98
C LEU A 421 1.24 14.09 0.28
N SER A 422 1.59 12.82 0.38
CA SER A 422 2.73 12.38 1.19
C SER A 422 3.80 11.77 0.29
N LEU A 423 5.07 11.92 0.66
CA LEU A 423 6.21 11.37 -0.08
C LEU A 423 6.96 10.37 0.77
N PHE A 424 7.37 9.28 0.14
CA PHE A 424 8.06 8.18 0.82
C PHE A 424 9.58 8.39 0.81
N PRO A 425 10.30 7.89 1.84
CA PRO A 425 11.74 8.10 2.03
C PRO A 425 12.59 7.77 0.81
N ALA A 426 12.26 6.67 0.10
CA ALA A 426 12.99 6.21 -1.07
C ALA A 426 13.15 7.32 -2.13
N TYR A 427 12.18 8.24 -2.24
CA TYR A 427 12.25 9.37 -3.14
C TYR A 427 12.75 10.65 -2.46
N TRP A 428 12.09 11.10 -1.39
CA TRP A 428 12.34 12.47 -0.91
C TRP A 428 13.73 12.66 -0.31
N GLN A 429 14.32 11.59 0.24
CA GLN A 429 15.67 11.62 0.79
C GLN A 429 16.70 11.70 -0.34
N GLN A 430 16.57 10.85 -1.36
CA GLN A 430 17.45 10.87 -2.54
C GLN A 430 17.36 12.20 -3.29
N ALA A 431 16.15 12.75 -3.41
CA ALA A 431 15.92 14.03 -4.06
C ALA A 431 16.34 15.25 -3.22
N GLY A 432 16.65 15.07 -1.93
CA GLY A 432 17.03 16.15 -1.01
C GLY A 432 15.92 17.19 -0.80
N LEU A 433 14.65 16.77 -0.81
CA LEU A 433 13.52 17.71 -0.88
C LEU A 433 13.35 18.59 0.36
N LEU A 434 13.89 18.16 1.51
CA LEU A 434 13.89 18.94 2.75
C LEU A 434 15.16 19.77 2.96
N THR A 435 16.18 19.61 2.12
CA THR A 435 17.43 20.36 2.23
C THR A 435 17.17 21.84 2.00
N GLU A 436 17.53 22.67 2.99
CA GLU A 436 17.31 24.13 3.00
C GLU A 436 15.84 24.57 2.83
N ARG A 437 14.89 23.62 2.88
CA ARG A 437 13.47 23.91 2.82
C ARG A 437 12.95 24.19 4.22
N ARG A 438 12.23 25.31 4.36
CA ARG A 438 11.46 25.59 5.57
C ARG A 438 10.49 24.44 5.80
N SER A 439 10.59 23.81 6.96
CA SER A 439 9.80 22.63 7.34
C SER A 439 9.43 22.70 8.81
N SER A 440 8.48 21.86 9.20
CA SER A 440 8.04 21.70 10.58
C SER A 440 7.53 20.28 10.79
N ARG A 441 6.79 20.05 11.88
CA ARG A 441 6.23 18.75 12.25
C ARG A 441 4.71 18.76 12.20
N THR A 442 4.13 17.62 11.81
CA THR A 442 2.70 17.35 11.87
C THR A 442 2.42 15.96 12.42
N LEU A 443 1.17 15.67 12.78
CA LEU A 443 0.69 14.30 12.98
C LEU A 443 -0.01 13.83 11.70
N SER A 444 0.33 12.62 11.25
CA SER A 444 -0.27 11.94 10.10
C SER A 444 -0.41 10.45 10.39
N GLY A 445 -1.41 9.80 9.81
CA GLY A 445 -1.67 8.37 9.99
C GLY A 445 -3.16 8.05 10.03
N ALA A 446 -3.49 6.77 9.83
CA ALA A 446 -4.84 6.22 9.91
C ALA A 446 -4.81 4.87 10.63
N VAL A 447 -4.97 3.77 9.90
CA VAL A 447 -4.80 2.41 10.45
C VAL A 447 -3.35 2.24 10.92
N GLY A 448 -3.18 1.79 12.18
CA GLY A 448 -1.89 1.69 12.86
C GLY A 448 -1.52 2.91 13.73
N GLY A 449 -2.34 3.97 13.75
CA GLY A 449 -2.21 5.11 14.65
C GLY A 449 -1.62 6.37 14.01
N LEU A 450 -1.55 7.44 14.81
CA LEU A 450 -0.89 8.69 14.39
C LEU A 450 0.61 8.64 14.65
N ARG A 451 1.36 9.28 13.76
CA ARG A 451 2.80 9.47 13.92
C ARG A 451 3.20 10.90 13.61
N GLU A 452 4.24 11.36 14.29
CA GLU A 452 4.89 12.62 13.97
C GLU A 452 5.66 12.51 12.66
N ARG A 453 5.53 13.52 11.80
CA ARG A 453 6.07 13.58 10.44
C ARG A 453 6.61 14.95 10.11
N ASP A 454 7.59 14.99 9.23
CA ASP A 454 8.02 16.25 8.61
C ASP A 454 6.92 16.76 7.67
N VAL A 455 6.72 18.07 7.64
CA VAL A 455 5.81 18.74 6.72
C VAL A 455 6.48 19.97 6.13
N ALA A 456 6.32 20.16 4.82
CA ALA A 456 6.80 21.34 4.11
C ALA A 456 5.88 21.64 2.91
N THR A 457 6.00 22.85 2.37
CA THR A 457 5.33 23.24 1.13
C THR A 457 6.23 22.93 -0.08
N LEU A 458 5.74 22.12 -1.03
CA LEU A 458 6.31 22.01 -2.37
C LEU A 458 5.88 23.21 -3.24
N LYS A 459 6.78 23.70 -4.09
CA LYS A 459 6.51 24.82 -5.00
C LYS A 459 5.39 24.46 -5.97
N ASP A 460 5.49 23.29 -6.57
CA ASP A 460 4.50 22.77 -7.49
C ASP A 460 4.60 21.26 -7.71
N ILE A 461 3.48 20.69 -8.12
CA ILE A 461 3.39 19.37 -8.76
C ILE A 461 2.68 19.49 -10.10
N GLN A 462 2.95 18.56 -11.01
CA GLN A 462 2.22 18.42 -12.27
C GLN A 462 1.47 17.08 -12.32
N LEU A 463 0.17 17.17 -12.60
CA LEU A 463 -0.73 16.05 -12.83
C LEU A 463 -1.65 16.41 -14.01
N ALA A 464 -1.84 15.51 -14.97
CA ALA A 464 -2.71 15.76 -16.14
C ALA A 464 -2.36 17.01 -16.96
N GLY A 465 -1.08 17.41 -17.00
CA GLY A 465 -0.65 18.65 -17.65
C GLY A 465 -1.07 19.92 -16.90
N ILE A 466 -1.59 19.80 -15.68
CA ILE A 466 -2.00 20.90 -14.81
C ILE A 466 -0.96 21.08 -13.71
N THR A 467 -0.48 22.31 -13.57
CA THR A 467 0.43 22.71 -12.47
C THR A 467 -0.38 23.17 -11.27
N LEU A 468 -0.21 22.48 -10.14
CA LEU A 468 -0.77 22.85 -8.84
C LEU A 468 0.36 23.42 -8.00
N LYS A 469 0.20 24.65 -7.50
CA LYS A 469 1.23 25.37 -6.75
C LYS A 469 0.98 25.32 -5.24
N ASP A 470 2.03 25.56 -4.47
CA ASP A 470 1.97 25.72 -3.01
C ASP A 470 1.37 24.50 -2.30
N VAL A 471 1.82 23.31 -2.69
CA VAL A 471 1.24 22.04 -2.26
C VAL A 471 1.80 21.66 -0.88
N PRO A 472 0.97 21.59 0.18
CA PRO A 472 1.42 21.07 1.47
C PRO A 472 1.69 19.58 1.36
N THR A 473 2.87 19.14 1.82
CA THR A 473 3.32 17.77 1.64
C THR A 473 3.86 17.23 2.95
N VAL A 474 3.39 16.03 3.30
CA VAL A 474 3.91 15.24 4.41
C VAL A 474 5.09 14.41 3.90
N PHE A 475 6.18 14.39 4.65
CA PHE A 475 7.35 13.58 4.35
C PHE A 475 7.37 12.42 5.32
N ASP A 476 7.04 11.24 4.82
CA ASP A 476 6.93 10.03 5.62
C ASP A 476 8.32 9.52 6.03
N ASP A 477 8.40 8.78 7.15
CA ASP A 477 9.61 8.12 7.59
C ASP A 477 9.70 6.68 7.06
N ALA A 478 10.91 6.12 7.11
CA ALA A 478 11.17 4.71 6.81
C ALA A 478 10.75 3.86 8.03
N GLY A 479 9.47 3.92 8.37
CA GLY A 479 8.85 3.13 9.43
C GLY A 479 8.15 1.91 8.87
N LYS A 480 7.63 1.06 9.76
CA LYS A 480 6.81 -0.11 9.41
C LYS A 480 5.39 0.30 9.01
N SER A 481 5.25 0.96 7.86
CA SER A 481 3.98 1.40 7.28
C SER A 481 4.06 1.27 5.76
N ILE A 482 2.98 1.61 5.05
CA ILE A 482 2.98 1.65 3.58
C ILE A 482 4.08 2.53 2.98
N SER A 483 4.58 3.52 3.75
CA SER A 483 5.66 4.42 3.32
C SER A 483 7.03 3.76 3.19
N ALA A 484 7.21 2.50 3.61
CA ALA A 484 8.47 1.79 3.47
C ALA A 484 8.80 1.43 2.01
N SER A 485 7.79 1.42 1.14
CA SER A 485 7.88 0.99 -0.25
C SER A 485 8.97 1.73 -1.04
N ASP A 486 9.67 1.01 -1.91
CA ASP A 486 10.51 1.57 -2.98
C ASP A 486 9.85 1.44 -4.37
N ARG A 487 8.72 0.71 -4.47
CA ARG A 487 7.90 0.59 -5.68
C ARG A 487 6.86 1.72 -5.80
N LEU A 488 6.37 2.24 -4.68
CA LEU A 488 5.58 3.48 -4.56
C LEU A 488 6.44 4.56 -3.93
N LEU A 489 6.38 5.79 -4.46
CA LEU A 489 7.23 6.89 -3.99
C LEU A 489 6.45 8.00 -3.25
N GLY A 490 5.15 7.80 -3.06
CA GLY A 490 4.28 8.70 -2.31
C GLY A 490 2.81 8.28 -2.40
N ASN A 491 1.94 9.11 -1.81
CA ASN A 491 0.49 8.92 -1.78
C ASN A 491 -0.22 10.25 -2.09
N LEU A 492 -1.01 10.28 -3.17
CA LEU A 492 -1.75 11.44 -3.66
C LEU A 492 -3.21 11.43 -3.16
N GLY A 493 -3.60 12.49 -2.46
CA GLY A 493 -4.89 12.56 -1.78
C GLY A 493 -5.90 13.56 -2.34
N LEU A 494 -7.03 13.64 -1.63
CA LEU A 494 -8.23 14.39 -1.96
C LEU A 494 -8.05 15.91 -2.07
N ALA A 495 -7.06 16.51 -1.40
CA ALA A 495 -6.86 17.95 -1.57
C ALA A 495 -6.40 18.31 -3.00
N VAL A 496 -5.82 17.33 -3.73
CA VAL A 496 -5.51 17.41 -5.16
C VAL A 496 -6.62 16.77 -6.01
N LEU A 497 -7.05 15.54 -5.71
CA LEU A 497 -8.03 14.83 -6.52
C LEU A 497 -9.40 15.55 -6.56
N GLY A 498 -9.76 16.20 -5.45
CA GLY A 498 -10.98 17.00 -5.31
C GLY A 498 -11.04 18.25 -6.20
N ARG A 499 -9.98 18.57 -6.95
CA ARG A 499 -9.97 19.67 -7.94
C ARG A 499 -10.56 19.29 -9.29
N PHE A 500 -10.93 18.02 -9.47
CA PHE A 500 -11.39 17.45 -10.73
C PHE A 500 -12.75 16.78 -10.56
N ARG A 501 -13.48 16.58 -11.66
CA ARG A 501 -14.35 15.40 -11.77
C ARG A 501 -13.45 14.23 -12.19
N MET A 502 -13.42 13.22 -11.35
CA MET A 502 -12.51 12.10 -11.40
C MET A 502 -13.27 10.85 -11.80
N ILE A 503 -12.79 10.15 -12.82
CA ILE A 503 -13.40 8.90 -13.27
C ILE A 503 -12.31 7.82 -13.32
N THR A 504 -12.50 6.71 -12.63
CA THR A 504 -11.58 5.56 -12.68
C THR A 504 -12.19 4.42 -13.48
N ASP A 505 -11.38 3.75 -14.27
CA ASP A 505 -11.71 2.50 -14.97
C ASP A 505 -10.54 1.53 -14.80
N TYR A 506 -10.61 0.64 -13.80
CA TYR A 506 -9.53 -0.31 -13.53
C TYR A 506 -9.48 -1.43 -14.57
N ALA A 507 -10.57 -1.71 -15.29
CA ALA A 507 -10.58 -2.70 -16.36
C ALA A 507 -9.73 -2.26 -17.57
N THR A 508 -9.48 -0.95 -17.71
CA THR A 508 -8.60 -0.38 -18.72
C THR A 508 -7.42 0.39 -18.12
N ASP A 509 -7.15 0.19 -16.82
CA ASP A 509 -6.11 0.86 -16.04
C ASP A 509 -6.02 2.37 -16.36
N THR A 510 -7.17 3.04 -16.35
CA THR A 510 -7.28 4.44 -16.77
C THR A 510 -7.89 5.32 -15.69
N LEU A 511 -7.22 6.44 -15.40
CA LEU A 511 -7.76 7.58 -14.67
C LEU A 511 -8.13 8.69 -15.66
N MET A 512 -9.35 9.18 -15.57
CA MET A 512 -9.89 10.27 -16.38
C MET A 512 -10.17 11.48 -15.48
N LEU A 513 -9.57 12.62 -15.80
CA LEU A 513 -9.72 13.85 -15.03
C LEU A 513 -10.33 14.95 -15.89
N VAL A 514 -11.44 15.53 -15.43
CA VAL A 514 -12.01 16.75 -15.99
C VAL A 514 -11.72 17.90 -15.02
N PRO A 515 -10.88 18.88 -15.40
CA PRO A 515 -10.51 19.98 -14.51
C PRO A 515 -11.68 20.91 -14.23
N ASP A 516 -11.84 21.33 -12.96
CA ASP A 516 -12.76 22.40 -12.59
C ASP A 516 -12.00 23.71 -12.34
N ALA A 517 -12.29 24.73 -13.14
CA ALA A 517 -11.56 26.00 -13.10
C ALA A 517 -11.72 26.78 -11.79
N ARG A 518 -12.81 26.56 -11.04
CA ARG A 518 -13.01 27.20 -9.73
C ARG A 518 -12.23 26.45 -8.67
N ALA A 519 -12.33 25.13 -8.62
CA ALA A 519 -11.62 24.28 -7.67
C ALA A 519 -10.11 24.41 -7.86
N LEU A 520 -9.59 24.41 -9.09
CA LEU A 520 -8.16 24.60 -9.38
C LEU A 520 -7.59 25.93 -8.87
N ARG A 521 -8.41 26.98 -8.77
CA ARG A 521 -8.00 28.30 -8.25
C ARG A 521 -7.99 28.39 -6.72
N GLN A 522 -8.56 27.41 -6.02
CA GLN A 522 -8.58 27.43 -4.56
C GLN A 522 -7.17 27.17 -4.00
N PRO A 523 -6.71 27.96 -3.00
CA PRO A 523 -5.45 27.65 -2.33
C PRO A 523 -5.59 26.33 -1.55
N PHE A 524 -4.49 25.58 -1.42
CA PHE A 524 -4.47 24.45 -0.50
C PHE A 524 -4.66 24.92 0.95
N ARG A 525 -5.39 24.13 1.74
CA ARG A 525 -5.45 24.33 3.18
C ARG A 525 -4.07 24.05 3.77
N LYS A 526 -3.55 25.01 4.52
CA LYS A 526 -2.27 24.90 5.24
C LYS A 526 -2.50 25.27 6.68
N ASP A 527 -1.99 24.46 7.60
CA ASP A 527 -2.00 24.86 8.99
C ASP A 527 -1.14 26.12 9.13
N ARG A 528 -1.71 27.15 9.74
CA ARG A 528 -1.02 28.40 10.05
C ARG A 528 -0.95 28.67 11.54
N SER A 529 -1.44 27.74 12.36
CA SER A 529 -1.39 27.84 13.81
C SER A 529 -0.15 27.13 14.37
N GLY A 530 0.16 25.93 13.86
CA GLY A 530 1.07 24.98 14.48
C GLY A 530 0.51 24.29 15.72
N LEU A 531 -0.80 24.39 15.95
CA LEU A 531 -1.50 23.62 16.96
C LEU A 531 -2.23 22.45 16.28
N ILE A 532 -1.74 21.25 16.53
CA ILE A 532 -2.44 20.03 16.18
C ILE A 532 -3.17 19.58 17.43
N ALA A 533 -4.47 19.86 17.48
CA ALA A 533 -5.33 19.52 18.60
C ALA A 533 -6.42 18.57 18.13
N LEU A 534 -6.70 17.54 18.93
CA LEU A 534 -7.70 16.53 18.63
C LEU A 534 -8.96 16.74 19.46
N PRO A 535 -10.16 16.53 18.89
CA PRO A 535 -11.40 16.53 19.64
C PRO A 535 -11.42 15.45 20.72
N ALA A 536 -11.87 15.82 21.91
CA ALA A 536 -12.21 14.93 23.01
C ALA A 536 -13.29 15.58 23.87
N GLU A 537 -14.48 14.98 23.97
CA GLU A 537 -15.53 15.37 24.95
C GLU A 537 -15.80 16.90 25.04
N GLY A 538 -16.11 17.55 23.92
CA GLY A 538 -16.43 18.99 23.92
C GLY A 538 -15.24 19.92 24.18
N ARG A 539 -14.01 19.43 23.99
CA ARG A 539 -12.77 20.22 24.00
C ARG A 539 -11.81 19.75 22.92
N LEU A 540 -10.79 20.54 22.65
CA LEU A 540 -9.62 20.14 21.86
C LEU A 540 -8.43 19.95 22.78
N VAL A 541 -7.75 18.82 22.67
CA VAL A 541 -6.51 18.55 23.42
C VAL A 541 -5.35 18.69 22.46
N VAL A 542 -4.43 19.62 22.74
CA VAL A 542 -3.20 19.80 21.95
C VAL A 542 -2.35 18.54 22.04
N LYS A 543 -2.05 17.96 20.88
CA LYS A 543 -1.21 16.76 20.73
C LYS A 543 0.17 17.06 20.18
N LEU A 544 0.31 18.13 19.41
CA LEU A 544 1.61 18.57 18.91
C LEU A 544 1.59 20.10 18.74
N VAL A 545 2.67 20.72 19.21
CA VAL A 545 3.00 22.12 18.94
C VAL A 545 4.14 22.13 17.94
N ALA A 546 3.83 22.48 16.69
CA ALA A 546 4.76 22.34 15.58
C ALA A 546 5.97 23.29 15.73
N PRO A 547 7.23 22.81 15.60
CA PRO A 547 8.41 23.68 15.71
C PRO A 547 8.41 24.83 14.70
N GLY A 548 8.87 26.02 15.11
CA GLY A 548 8.91 27.20 14.24
C GLY A 548 7.54 27.82 13.91
N SER A 549 6.46 27.29 14.46
CA SER A 549 5.09 27.82 14.26
C SER A 549 4.75 29.02 15.16
N PRO A 550 3.64 29.74 14.91
CA PRO A 550 3.10 30.72 15.85
C PRO A 550 2.88 30.16 17.25
N ALA A 551 2.34 28.94 17.34
CA ALA A 551 2.03 28.33 18.62
C ALA A 551 3.28 28.05 19.46
N ALA A 552 4.35 27.56 18.82
CA ALA A 552 5.65 27.41 19.46
C ALA A 552 6.20 28.77 19.95
N GLY A 553 6.07 29.82 19.13
CA GLY A 553 6.51 31.17 19.47
C GLY A 553 5.71 31.85 20.59
N SER A 554 4.48 31.38 20.87
CA SER A 554 3.62 31.94 21.91
C SER A 554 3.45 31.02 23.13
N GLY A 555 4.33 30.01 23.30
CA GLY A 555 4.44 29.22 24.52
C GLY A 555 3.35 28.17 24.75
N TRP A 556 2.65 27.71 23.69
CA TRP A 556 1.70 26.60 23.81
C TRP A 556 2.43 25.29 24.13
N LYS A 557 1.71 24.36 24.78
CA LYS A 557 2.24 23.06 25.17
C LYS A 557 1.30 21.93 24.76
N GLU A 558 1.89 20.76 24.54
CA GLU A 558 1.12 19.52 24.49
C GLU A 558 0.31 19.35 25.79
N GLY A 559 -0.92 18.88 25.66
CA GLY A 559 -1.86 18.74 26.76
C GLY A 559 -2.69 19.98 27.07
N ASP A 560 -2.39 21.15 26.49
CA ASP A 560 -3.27 22.33 26.62
C ASP A 560 -4.68 21.98 26.11
N GLU A 561 -5.71 22.29 26.90
CA GLU A 561 -7.11 21.98 26.60
C GLU A 561 -7.88 23.25 26.19
N ILE A 562 -8.35 23.31 24.95
CA ILE A 562 -9.10 24.43 24.37
C ILE A 562 -10.60 24.12 24.39
N ILE A 563 -11.38 24.98 25.01
CA ILE A 563 -12.84 24.82 25.18
C ILE A 563 -13.66 25.76 24.30
N ALA A 564 -13.06 26.82 23.75
CA ALA A 564 -13.73 27.71 22.80
C ALA A 564 -12.75 28.38 21.84
N ILE A 565 -13.23 28.67 20.63
CA ILE A 565 -12.52 29.41 19.58
C ILE A 565 -13.37 30.64 19.23
N ASP A 566 -12.77 31.83 19.33
CA ASP A 566 -13.44 33.12 19.12
C ASP A 566 -14.75 33.26 19.92
N GLY A 567 -14.75 32.74 21.15
CA GLY A 567 -15.91 32.75 22.03
C GLY A 567 -16.98 31.70 21.72
N LYS A 568 -16.83 30.91 20.66
CA LYS A 568 -17.73 29.79 20.33
C LYS A 568 -17.23 28.50 20.99
N PRO A 569 -18.05 27.81 21.80
CA PRO A 569 -17.64 26.59 22.49
C PRO A 569 -17.38 25.44 21.51
N ILE A 570 -16.53 24.51 21.90
CA ILE A 570 -16.29 23.27 21.15
C ILE A 570 -17.45 22.30 21.43
N GLY A 571 -18.27 22.07 20.42
CA GLY A 571 -19.38 21.11 20.47
C GLY A 571 -18.98 19.69 20.05
N PRO A 572 -19.88 18.71 20.24
CA PRO A 572 -19.67 17.33 19.77
C PRO A 572 -19.59 17.23 18.24
N ASP A 573 -20.20 18.16 17.51
CA ASP A 573 -20.21 18.26 16.05
C ASP A 573 -19.05 19.10 15.49
N TYR A 574 -18.12 19.57 16.35
CA TYR A 574 -17.05 20.52 16.00
C TYR A 574 -16.37 20.22 14.66
N ALA A 575 -15.97 18.97 14.43
CA ALA A 575 -15.20 18.53 13.27
C ALA A 575 -15.93 18.77 11.93
N GLY A 576 -17.27 18.79 11.92
CA GLY A 576 -18.08 19.07 10.73
C GLY A 576 -18.39 20.55 10.49
N THR A 577 -17.95 21.46 11.37
CA THR A 577 -18.34 22.88 11.33
C THR A 577 -17.24 23.79 10.76
N GLU A 578 -17.62 25.00 10.33
CA GLU A 578 -16.65 26.05 9.97
C GLU A 578 -15.69 26.41 11.13
N LEU A 579 -16.08 26.12 12.38
CA LEU A 579 -15.21 26.35 13.54
C LEU A 579 -13.96 25.46 13.50
N ALA A 580 -14.02 24.27 12.88
CA ALA A 580 -12.88 23.37 12.71
C ALA A 580 -11.76 23.96 11.84
N ARG A 581 -12.10 24.94 11.00
CA ARG A 581 -11.21 25.49 9.98
C ARG A 581 -10.38 26.68 10.46
N TRP A 582 -10.49 27.04 11.73
CA TRP A 582 -9.81 28.20 12.31
C TRP A 582 -8.29 28.21 12.05
N ARG A 583 -7.63 27.05 12.08
CA ARG A 583 -6.18 26.91 11.86
C ARG A 583 -5.75 27.11 10.41
N TYR A 584 -6.68 27.06 9.46
CA TYR A 584 -6.45 27.23 8.02
C TYR A 584 -6.80 28.64 7.51
N ARG A 585 -7.27 29.53 8.39
CA ARG A 585 -7.57 30.92 8.04
C ARG A 585 -6.32 31.66 7.55
N ALA A 586 -6.51 32.82 6.92
CA ALA A 586 -5.44 33.56 6.27
C ALA A 586 -4.33 33.99 7.25
N ALA A 587 -3.08 34.03 6.78
CA ALA A 587 -1.96 34.57 7.53
C ALA A 587 -2.25 36.03 7.97
N GLY A 588 -1.81 36.38 9.18
CA GLY A 588 -2.08 37.68 9.81
C GLY A 588 -3.39 37.74 10.60
N GLN A 589 -4.33 36.80 10.41
CA GLN A 589 -5.53 36.75 11.25
C GLN A 589 -5.19 36.25 12.65
N THR A 590 -5.84 36.84 13.65
CA THR A 590 -5.73 36.42 15.05
C THR A 590 -6.95 35.62 15.45
N VAL A 591 -6.71 34.50 16.12
CA VAL A 591 -7.73 33.64 16.73
C VAL A 591 -7.64 33.75 18.24
N MET A 592 -8.77 33.87 18.91
CA MET A 592 -8.84 33.83 20.37
C MET A 592 -9.19 32.42 20.83
N LEU A 593 -8.29 31.79 21.58
CA LEU A 593 -8.49 30.44 22.12
C LEU A 593 -8.74 30.56 23.63
N THR A 594 -9.87 30.04 24.09
CA THR A 594 -10.20 29.94 25.52
C THR A 594 -9.81 28.56 26.02
N LEU A 595 -8.97 28.50 27.05
CA LEU A 595 -8.54 27.26 27.69
C LEU A 595 -9.50 26.85 28.81
N LYS A 596 -9.41 25.61 29.25
CA LYS A 596 -10.24 25.05 30.32
C LYS A 596 -10.15 25.78 31.66
N ASP A 597 -9.00 26.38 31.97
CA ASP A 597 -8.81 27.22 33.17
C ASP A 597 -9.47 28.61 33.06
N GLY A 598 -10.14 28.90 31.94
CA GLY A 598 -10.78 30.18 31.64
C GLY A 598 -9.83 31.22 31.05
N SER A 599 -8.52 30.94 30.97
CA SER A 599 -7.56 31.84 30.35
C SER A 599 -7.81 31.96 28.84
N LYS A 600 -7.55 33.14 28.29
CA LYS A 600 -7.72 33.43 26.87
C LYS A 600 -6.38 33.79 26.26
N ARG A 601 -5.99 33.07 25.20
CA ARG A 601 -4.73 33.28 24.48
C ARG A 601 -5.03 33.70 23.05
N ARG A 602 -4.36 34.77 22.60
CA ARG A 602 -4.38 35.21 21.20
C ARG A 602 -3.31 34.45 20.43
N LEU A 603 -3.68 33.94 19.25
CA LEU A 603 -2.76 33.31 18.34
C LEU A 603 -2.88 33.95 16.95
N THR A 604 -1.82 34.61 16.48
CA THR A 604 -1.77 35.18 15.13
C THR A 604 -1.22 34.15 14.16
N LEU A 605 -2.01 33.80 13.15
CA LEU A 605 -1.70 32.78 12.17
C LEU A 605 -0.62 33.25 11.20
N ARG A 606 0.30 32.37 10.80
CA ARG A 606 1.32 32.64 9.77
C ARG A 606 1.69 31.37 9.02
N ASP A 607 2.14 31.50 7.78
CA ASP A 607 2.77 30.38 7.07
C ASP A 607 4.09 30.04 7.77
N TYR A 608 4.23 28.79 8.21
CA TYR A 608 5.39 28.32 8.98
C TYR A 608 6.19 27.17 8.36
N TYR A 609 5.70 26.59 7.25
CA TYR A 609 6.32 25.51 6.49
C TYR A 609 5.93 25.56 5.00
#